data_AF-A0A859FBK5-F1
#
_entry.id   AF-A0A859FBK5-F1
#
_cell.length_a   1.000
_cell.length_b   1.000
_cell.length_c   1.000
_cell.angle_alpha   90.00
_cell.angle_beta   90.00
_cell.angle_gamma   90.00
#
_symmetry.space_group_name_H-M   'P 1'
#
loop_
_entity.id
_entity.type
_entity.pdbx_description
1 polymer ?
#
loop_
_entity_poly.entity_id
_entity_poly.type
_entity_poly.pdbx_seq_one_letter_code
_entity_poly.pdbx_strand_id
1 'polypeptide(L)' 'MIAAWKEKEKHEQVHLIITFAIIGVAAIIGLIVGGNEEWFASRNFSAGYMAGSLLSALVLFLIYVLISPLFIKNK' A
#
# COMPACT_ATOMS: atom_id res chain seq x y z
N MET A 1 28.95 3.88 16.28
CA MET A 1 28.44 4.85 15.28
C MET A 1 28.11 4.16 13.96
N ILE A 2 29.02 3.44 13.30
CA ILE A 2 28.80 2.79 11.99
C ILE A 2 27.63 1.78 11.98
N ALA A 3 27.45 1.00 13.05
CA ALA A 3 26.37 0.01 13.14
C ALA A 3 24.96 0.64 13.12
N ALA A 4 24.75 1.74 13.84
CA ALA A 4 23.46 2.43 13.92
C ALA A 4 23.03 3.03 12.57
N TRP A 5 23.98 3.47 11.75
CA TRP A 5 23.71 3.98 10.41
C TRP A 5 23.25 2.87 9.46
N LYS A 6 23.90 1.71 9.54
CA LYS A 6 23.56 0.53 8.73
C LYS A 6 22.18 -0.04 9.07
N GLU A 7 21.80 0.04 10.35
CA GLU A 7 20.47 -0.39 10.81
C GLU A 7 19.37 0.55 10.33
N LYS A 8 19.61 1.88 10.39
CA LYS A 8 18.68 2.88 9.85
C LYS A 8 18.44 2.69 8.35
N GLU A 9 19.51 2.46 7.57
CA GLU A 9 19.43 2.21 6.12
C GLU A 9 18.61 0.96 5.80
N LYS A 10 18.81 -0.12 6.56
CA LYS A 10 18.06 -1.37 6.39
C LYS A 10 16.56 -1.19 6.69
N HIS A 11 16.23 -0.43 7.74
CA HIS A 11 14.84 -0.12 8.05
C HIS A 11 14.18 0.66 6.91
N GLU A 12 14.87 1.68 6.39
CA GLU A 12 14.40 2.52 5.29
C GLU A 12 14.13 1.70 4.00
N GLN A 13 15.04 0.77 3.65
CA GLN A 13 14.84 -0.14 2.51
C GLN A 13 13.59 -1.01 2.68
N VAL A 14 13.33 -1.53 3.89
CA VAL A 14 12.12 -2.32 4.16
C VAL A 14 10.86 -1.47 4.02
N HIS A 15 10.85 -0.25 4.57
CA HIS A 15 9.73 0.68 4.40
C HIS A 15 9.43 0.97 2.93
N LEU A 16 10.48 1.16 2.12
CA LEU A 16 10.35 1.44 0.70
C LEU A 16 9.76 0.23 -0.05
N ILE A 17 10.27 -0.97 0.19
CA ILE A 17 9.75 -2.21 -0.43
C ILE A 17 8.27 -2.41 -0.07
N ILE A 18 7.91 -2.26 1.20
CA ILE A 18 6.52 -2.41 1.66
C ILE A 18 5.62 -1.35 1.01
N THR A 19 6.07 -0.10 0.92
CA THR A 19 5.31 0.98 0.26
C THR A 19 5.06 0.67 -1.21
N PHE A 20 6.08 0.20 -1.93
CA PHE A 20 5.92 -0.24 -3.32
C PHE A 20 4.93 -1.39 -3.45
N ALA A 21 4.97 -2.36 -2.52
CA ALA A 21 4.03 -3.48 -2.51
C ALA A 21 2.59 -2.99 -2.28
N ILE A 22 2.37 -2.08 -1.33
CA ILE A 22 1.04 -1.48 -1.06
C ILE A 22 0.50 -0.80 -2.31
N ILE A 23 1.32 0.04 -2.96
CA ILE A 23 0.91 0.76 -4.17
C ILE A 23 0.61 -0.23 -5.31
N GLY A 24 1.44 -1.26 -5.48
CA GLY A 24 1.23 -2.28 -6.51
C GLY A 24 -0.09 -3.04 -6.32
N VAL A 25 -0.37 -3.51 -5.11
CA VAL A 25 -1.63 -4.19 -4.78
C VAL A 25 -2.82 -3.24 -4.95
N ALA A 26 -2.70 -1.99 -4.50
CA ALA A 26 -3.72 -0.98 -4.65
C ALA A 26 -4.06 -0.69 -6.13
N ALA A 27 -3.06 -0.61 -7.00
CA ALA A 27 -3.27 -0.43 -8.44
C ALA A 27 -4.06 -1.59 -9.05
N ILE A 28 -3.74 -2.84 -8.67
CA ILE A 28 -4.47 -4.04 -9.13
C ILE A 28 -5.93 -3.99 -8.67
N ILE A 29 -6.19 -3.65 -7.41
CA ILE A 29 -7.58 -3.52 -6.92
C ILE A 29 -8.31 -2.38 -7.64
N GLY A 30 -7.63 -1.26 -7.90
CA GLY A 30 -8.17 -0.19 -8.73
C GLY A 30 -8.61 -0.67 -10.11
N LEU A 31 -7.80 -1.50 -10.80
CA LEU A 31 -8.19 -2.06 -12.10
C LEU A 31 -9.46 -2.91 -12.01
N ILE A 32 -9.58 -3.74 -10.97
CA ILE A 32 -10.75 -4.59 -10.75
C ILE A 32 -12.00 -3.74 -10.46
N VAL A 33 -11.88 -2.74 -9.58
CA VAL A 33 -13.00 -1.86 -9.21
C VAL A 33 -13.43 -0.97 -10.36
N GLY A 34 -12.48 -0.37 -11.09
CA GLY A 34 -12.77 0.49 -12.24
C GLY A 34 -13.41 -0.27 -13.40
N GLY A 35 -13.02 -1.53 -13.61
CA GLY A 35 -13.59 -2.41 -14.63
C GLY A 35 -14.94 -3.03 -14.24
N ASN A 36 -15.43 -2.81 -13.02
CA ASN A 36 -16.71 -3.34 -12.59
C ASN A 36 -17.86 -2.46 -13.09
N GLU A 37 -18.51 -2.90 -14.18
CA GLU A 37 -19.62 -2.19 -14.82
C GLU A 37 -20.89 -2.12 -13.96
N GLU A 38 -21.02 -2.95 -12.92
CA GLU A 38 -22.15 -2.87 -11.98
C GLU A 38 -22.06 -1.65 -11.05
N TRP A 39 -20.84 -1.23 -10.71
CA TRP A 39 -20.60 -0.11 -9.79
C TRP A 39 -20.26 1.18 -10.52
N PHE A 40 -19.57 1.09 -11.65
CA PHE A 40 -19.15 2.23 -12.45
C PHE A 40 -19.51 2.01 -13.91
N ALA A 41 -20.24 2.96 -14.52
CA ALA A 41 -20.39 2.95 -15.96
C ALA A 41 -19.01 2.97 -16.64
N SER A 42 -18.82 2.25 -17.75
CA SER A 42 -17.52 2.14 -18.45
C SER A 42 -16.85 3.50 -18.72
N ARG A 43 -17.64 4.55 -19.02
CA ARG A 43 -17.16 5.93 -19.19
C ARG A 43 -16.49 6.55 -17.94
N ASN A 44 -16.79 6.00 -16.77
CA ASN A 44 -16.31 6.41 -15.45
C ASN A 44 -15.25 5.44 -14.88
N PHE A 45 -14.66 4.58 -15.72
CA PHE A 45 -13.61 3.64 -15.33
C PHE A 45 -12.51 4.30 -14.47
N SER A 46 -12.05 5.49 -14.88
CA SER A 46 -10.99 6.22 -14.16
C SER A 46 -11.39 6.60 -12.74
N ALA A 47 -12.67 6.95 -12.52
CA ALA A 47 -13.18 7.27 -11.18
C ALA A 47 -13.20 6.03 -10.29
N GLY A 48 -13.66 4.88 -10.81
CA GLY A 48 -13.64 3.61 -10.08
C GLY A 48 -12.21 3.12 -9.81
N TYR A 49 -11.32 3.28 -10.78
CA TYR A 49 -9.89 2.98 -10.62
C TYR A 49 -9.25 3.83 -9.52
N MET A 50 -9.48 5.15 -9.53
CA MET A 50 -8.93 6.07 -8.53
C MET A 50 -9.50 5.79 -7.14
N ALA A 51 -10.82 5.60 -7.03
CA ALA A 51 -11.46 5.32 -5.75
C ALA A 51 -11.01 3.97 -5.16
N GLY A 52 -10.99 2.92 -5.98
CA GLY A 52 -10.55 1.58 -5.57
C GLY A 52 -9.08 1.56 -5.14
N SER A 53 -8.19 2.13 -5.96
CA SER A 53 -6.76 2.18 -5.64
C SER A 53 -6.47 3.01 -4.39
N LEU A 54 -7.08 4.19 -4.24
CA LEU A 54 -6.88 5.02 -3.06
C LEU A 54 -7.39 4.33 -1.79
N LEU A 55 -8.60 3.76 -1.82
CA LEU A 55 -9.18 3.09 -0.66
C LEU A 55 -8.35 1.87 -0.25
N SER A 56 -7.92 1.05 -1.21
CA SER A 56 -7.04 -0.09 -0.94
C SER A 56 -5.69 0.34 -0.39
N ALA A 57 -5.08 1.38 -0.95
CA ALA A 57 -3.82 1.92 -0.45
C ALA A 57 -3.96 2.38 1.01
N LEU A 58 -5.03 3.10 1.34
CA LEU A 58 -5.30 3.55 2.71
C LEU A 58 -5.50 2.39 3.69
N VAL A 59 -6.28 1.38 3.30
CA VAL A 59 -6.53 0.19 4.15
C VAL A 59 -5.25 -0.59 4.38
N LEU A 60 -4.48 -0.87 3.33
CA LEU A 60 -3.22 -1.61 3.44
C LEU A 60 -2.16 -0.83 4.22
N PHE A 61 -2.09 0.49 4.03
CA PHE A 61 -1.22 1.36 4.81
C PHE A 61 -1.63 1.39 6.28
N LEU A 62 -2.92 1.47 6.58
CA LEU A 62 -3.43 1.42 7.95
C LEU A 62 -3.06 0.09 8.62
N ILE A 63 -3.27 -1.04 7.93
CA ILE A 63 -2.85 -2.37 8.42
C ILE A 63 -1.35 -2.38 8.70
N TYR A 64 -0.55 -1.86 7.78
CA TYR A 64 0.90 -1.78 7.95
C TYR A 64 1.30 -0.97 9.20
N VAL A 65 0.71 0.21 9.40
CA VAL A 65 0.95 1.06 10.58
C VAL A 65 0.53 0.36 11.87
N LEU A 66 -0.57 -0.40 11.86
CA LEU A 66 -1.04 -1.14 13.03
C LEU A 66 -0.13 -2.32 13.40
N ILE A 67 0.37 -3.07 12.42
CA ILE A 67 1.19 -4.25 12.68
C ILE A 67 2.67 -3.92 12.88
N SER A 68 3.19 -2.86 12.25
CA SER A 68 4.61 -2.50 12.29
C SER A 68 5.19 -2.41 13.73
N PRO A 69 4.50 -1.79 14.71
CA PRO A 69 4.96 -1.80 16.11
C PRO A 69 5.04 -3.19 16.74
N LEU A 70 4.16 -4.13 16.37
CA LEU A 70 4.20 -5.51 16.87
C LEU A 70 5.44 -6.25 16.38
N PHE A 71 5.87 -5.99 15.15
CA PHE A 71 7.10 -6.55 14.60
C PHE A 71 8.37 -5.93 15.17
N ILE A 72 8.31 -4.65 15.57
CA ILE A 72 9.43 -3.97 16.24
C ILE A 72 9.57 -4.46 17.68
N LYS A 73 8.46 -4.72 18.38
CA LYS A 73 8.47 -5.18 19.78
C LYS A 73 8.98 -6.62 19.96
N ASN A 74 8.98 -7.42 18.90
CA ASN A 74 9.43 -8.83 18.90
C ASN A 74 10.89 -9.01 18.44
N LYS A 75 11.64 -7.93 18.25
CA LYS A 75 13.09 -7.92 18.03
C LYS A 75 13.79 -7.21 19.18
#